data_AF-A0A9P9YHG6-F1
#
_entry.id   AF-A0A9P9YHG6-F1
#
_cell.length_a   1.000
_cell.length_b   1.000
_cell.length_c   1.000
_cell.angle_alpha   90.00
_cell.angle_beta   90.00
_cell.angle_gamma   90.00
#
_symmetry.space_group_name_H-M   'P 1'
#
loop_
_entity.id
_entity.type
_entity.pdbx_description
1 polymer ?
#
loop_
_entity_poly.entity_id
_entity_poly.type
_entity_poly.pdbx_seq_one_letter_code
_entity_poly.pdbx_strand_id
1 'polypeptide(L)'
;MEMEMRDRLYNLMVNHSFMSRATVTESMAKFAILSLESSDAMEKTVIRILLAIEDKYRIYFDSYQKELELQRIAAQTLSHLIQRYKIIMQVDVSCTCPHIYEIESEEAIINKYYMHYQVIASSNQSQSWAIHSLRPYVLLFRRECAKLDQDEDSPFILGDVFHKPIKFFMDLVDELFAYFHSCHLQLDCAARLLDPLDLGSLENYQKLLAPNEDFDEYFMHNMSFCKCLRLPPKCPQFESHQKIKDQAEPYVSHAKKSRCARRIARMAATGQQSPKPEGNGSERKASVVSNRSERVTTSISLESNPSAEQTVVVNPQHERTLADQLLNAFTIVSRSFPVTNS
;
A
#
# COMPACT_ATOMS: atom_id res chain seq x y z
N MET A 1 -75.46 -8.88 9.31
CA MET A 1 -74.38 -8.61 8.32
C MET A 1 -73.46 -7.47 8.77
N GLU A 2 -73.90 -6.20 8.82
CA GLU A 2 -72.96 -5.08 9.11
C GLU A 2 -72.18 -5.21 10.43
N MET A 3 -72.81 -5.76 11.47
CA MET A 3 -72.20 -5.92 12.80
C MET A 3 -70.95 -6.81 12.79
N GLU A 4 -70.97 -7.94 12.08
CA GLU A 4 -69.81 -8.84 11.94
C GLU A 4 -68.61 -8.18 11.24
N MET A 5 -68.87 -7.27 10.29
CA MET A 5 -67.78 -6.63 9.54
C MET A 5 -66.99 -5.68 10.44
N ARG A 6 -67.64 -5.02 11.40
CA ARG A 6 -66.94 -4.21 12.42
C ARG A 6 -66.07 -5.06 13.33
N ASP A 7 -66.59 -6.16 13.86
CA ASP A 7 -65.83 -7.01 14.79
C ASP A 7 -64.63 -7.69 14.11
N ARG A 8 -64.76 -8.09 12.84
CA ARG A 8 -63.64 -8.59 12.04
C ARG A 8 -62.58 -7.51 11.79
N LEU A 9 -62.98 -6.27 11.50
CA LEU A 9 -62.04 -5.14 11.37
C LEU A 9 -61.33 -4.80 12.68
N TYR A 10 -62.07 -4.83 13.80
CA TYR A 10 -61.54 -4.53 15.13
C TYR A 10 -60.51 -5.58 15.57
N ASN A 11 -60.80 -6.88 15.36
CA ASN A 11 -59.84 -7.95 15.62
C ASN A 11 -58.58 -7.86 14.74
N LEU A 12 -58.71 -7.47 13.46
CA LEU A 12 -57.54 -7.20 12.60
C LEU A 12 -56.69 -6.05 13.14
N MET A 13 -57.30 -4.92 13.50
CA MET A 13 -56.58 -3.76 14.04
C MET A 13 -55.91 -4.05 15.40
N VAL A 14 -56.55 -4.83 16.28
CA VAL A 14 -55.97 -5.20 17.59
C VAL A 14 -54.84 -6.21 17.45
N ASN A 15 -55.00 -7.25 16.61
CA ASN A 15 -53.99 -8.31 16.50
C ASN A 15 -52.71 -7.86 15.77
N HIS A 16 -52.79 -6.92 14.82
CA HIS A 16 -51.60 -6.34 14.20
C HIS A 16 -50.77 -5.45 15.16
N SER A 17 -51.31 -5.04 16.31
CA SER A 17 -50.61 -4.17 17.28
C SER A 17 -49.47 -4.87 18.03
N PHE A 18 -49.53 -6.19 18.20
CA PHE A 18 -48.60 -6.91 19.09
C PHE A 18 -47.20 -7.16 18.50
N MET A 19 -47.04 -7.22 17.17
CA MET A 19 -45.72 -7.45 16.55
C MET A 19 -44.90 -6.16 16.34
N SER A 20 -45.52 -4.98 16.44
CA SER A 20 -44.85 -3.69 16.19
C SER A 20 -44.20 -3.07 17.44
N ARG A 21 -43.96 -3.85 18.50
CA ARG A 21 -43.50 -3.36 19.82
C ARG A 21 -42.16 -3.95 20.29
N ALA A 22 -41.29 -4.31 19.36
CA ALA A 22 -39.85 -4.41 19.62
C ALA A 22 -39.26 -2.99 19.82
N THR A 23 -39.62 -2.33 20.92
CA THR A 23 -39.08 -1.00 21.28
C THR A 23 -37.63 -1.16 21.69
N VAL A 24 -36.71 -0.81 20.78
CA VAL A 24 -35.26 -0.74 21.06
C VAL A 24 -35.06 0.14 22.31
N THR A 25 -34.53 -0.45 23.38
CA THR A 25 -34.28 0.29 24.61
C THR A 25 -33.13 1.26 24.42
N GLU A 26 -33.05 2.31 25.24
CA GLU A 26 -31.91 3.24 25.22
C GLU A 26 -30.57 2.51 25.43
N SER A 27 -30.57 1.41 26.20
CA SER A 27 -29.40 0.53 26.37
C SER A 27 -29.04 -0.25 25.11
N MET A 28 -30.02 -0.81 24.38
CA MET A 28 -29.76 -1.49 23.09
C MET A 28 -29.27 -0.50 22.03
N ALA A 29 -29.87 0.70 21.97
CA ALA A 29 -29.42 1.76 21.06
C ALA A 29 -27.99 2.20 21.35
N LYS A 30 -27.64 2.44 22.63
CA LYS A 30 -26.27 2.78 23.03
C LYS A 30 -25.27 1.65 22.76
N PHE A 31 -25.66 0.40 22.99
CA PHE A 31 -24.82 -0.75 22.68
C PHE A 31 -24.55 -0.86 21.17
N ALA A 32 -25.58 -0.73 20.34
CA ALA A 32 -25.43 -0.75 18.88
C ALA A 32 -24.54 0.39 18.36
N ILE A 33 -24.70 1.61 18.89
CA ILE A 33 -23.85 2.76 18.53
C ILE A 33 -22.38 2.48 18.89
N LEU A 34 -22.09 2.02 20.11
CA LEU A 34 -20.73 1.69 20.53
C LEU A 34 -20.12 0.53 19.73
N SER A 35 -20.94 -0.45 19.34
CA SER A 35 -20.52 -1.55 18.46
C SER A 35 -20.12 -1.03 17.07
N LEU A 36 -20.95 -0.19 16.46
CA LEU A 36 -20.69 0.44 15.16
C LEU A 36 -19.46 1.34 15.20
N GLU A 37 -19.31 2.19 16.23
CA GLU A 37 -18.11 3.01 16.44
C GLU A 37 -16.84 2.17 16.59
N SER A 38 -16.95 0.94 17.14
CA SER A 38 -15.82 0.01 17.27
C SER A 38 -15.46 -0.70 15.96
N SER A 39 -16.43 -1.16 15.15
CA SER A 39 -16.16 -1.79 13.85
C SER A 39 -15.56 -0.77 12.87
N ASP A 40 -16.18 0.41 12.74
CA ASP A 40 -15.68 1.54 11.94
C ASP A 40 -14.22 1.94 12.29
N ALA A 41 -13.86 1.92 13.57
CA ALA A 41 -12.49 2.16 14.02
C ALA A 41 -11.50 1.04 13.66
N MET A 42 -11.95 -0.21 13.54
CA MET A 42 -11.16 -1.35 13.07
C MET A 42 -11.00 -1.33 11.54
N GLU A 43 -12.09 -1.15 10.77
CA GLU A 43 -12.05 -1.02 9.31
C GLU A 43 -11.08 0.10 8.89
N LYS A 44 -11.23 1.31 9.48
CA LYS A 44 -10.31 2.45 9.25
C LYS A 44 -8.86 2.16 9.62
N THR A 45 -8.62 1.27 10.59
CA THR A 45 -7.27 0.86 10.97
C THR A 45 -6.67 -0.08 9.94
N VAL A 46 -7.43 -1.06 9.46
CA VAL A 46 -7.01 -2.01 8.41
C VAL A 46 -6.78 -1.30 7.08
N ILE A 47 -7.70 -0.42 6.66
CA ILE A 47 -7.57 0.39 5.43
C ILE A 47 -6.28 1.23 5.45
N ARG A 48 -5.98 1.88 6.56
CA ARG A 48 -4.74 2.67 6.74
C ARG A 48 -3.48 1.81 6.59
N ILE A 49 -3.51 0.56 7.04
CA ILE A 49 -2.38 -0.37 6.92
C ILE A 49 -2.28 -0.89 5.48
N LEU A 50 -3.39 -1.22 4.84
CA LEU A 50 -3.43 -1.65 3.43
C LEU A 50 -2.87 -0.58 2.49
N LEU A 51 -3.22 0.70 2.70
CA LEU A 51 -2.63 1.83 1.97
C LEU A 51 -1.12 1.97 2.19
N ALA A 52 -0.64 1.81 3.43
CA ALA A 52 0.79 1.81 3.72
C ALA A 52 1.51 0.60 3.08
N ILE A 53 0.81 -0.52 2.87
CA ILE A 53 1.32 -1.71 2.19
C ILE A 53 1.32 -1.54 0.67
N GLU A 54 0.32 -0.87 0.08
CA GLU A 54 0.35 -0.43 -1.33
C GLU A 54 1.63 0.38 -1.60
N ASP A 55 1.86 1.45 -0.83
CA ASP A 55 3.05 2.30 -0.98
C ASP A 55 4.35 1.50 -0.80
N LYS A 56 4.41 0.57 0.16
CA LYS A 56 5.60 -0.25 0.42
C LYS A 56 5.88 -1.26 -0.69
N TYR A 57 4.87 -1.94 -1.21
CA TYR A 57 5.05 -2.86 -2.34
C TYR A 57 5.43 -2.12 -3.62
N ARG A 58 4.86 -0.94 -3.90
CA ARG A 58 5.27 -0.12 -5.06
C ARG A 58 6.75 0.29 -4.97
N ILE A 59 7.18 0.85 -3.85
CA ILE A 59 8.59 1.22 -3.63
C ILE A 59 9.52 0.01 -3.72
N TYR A 60 9.11 -1.15 -3.21
CA TYR A 60 9.86 -2.39 -3.34
C TYR A 60 9.96 -2.84 -4.80
N PHE A 61 8.85 -2.87 -5.54
CA PHE A 61 8.77 -3.30 -6.93
C PHE A 61 9.62 -2.41 -7.86
N ASP A 62 9.53 -1.08 -7.69
CA ASP A 62 10.37 -0.10 -8.36
C ASP A 62 11.87 -0.38 -8.13
N SER A 63 12.24 -0.88 -6.95
CA SER A 63 13.62 -1.26 -6.62
C SER A 63 13.99 -2.63 -7.21
N TYR A 64 13.09 -3.61 -7.11
CA TYR A 64 13.24 -4.97 -7.63
C TYR A 64 13.48 -4.99 -9.13
N GLN A 65 12.71 -4.23 -9.93
CA GLN A 65 12.95 -4.10 -11.37
C GLN A 65 14.35 -3.56 -11.71
N LYS A 66 14.87 -2.59 -10.92
CA LYS A 66 16.24 -2.05 -11.10
C LYS A 66 17.31 -3.07 -10.74
N GLU A 67 17.10 -3.82 -9.66
CA GLU A 67 18.01 -4.89 -9.24
C GLU A 67 18.06 -6.03 -10.27
N LEU A 68 16.91 -6.45 -10.83
CA LEU A 68 16.85 -7.38 -11.96
C LEU A 68 17.63 -6.86 -13.17
N GLU A 69 17.47 -5.59 -13.53
CA GLU A 69 18.16 -5.02 -14.69
C GLU A 69 19.69 -4.96 -14.50
N LEU A 70 20.16 -4.59 -13.30
CA LEU A 70 21.58 -4.67 -12.94
C LEU A 70 22.12 -6.11 -13.07
N GLN A 71 21.33 -7.10 -12.65
CA GLN A 71 21.69 -8.51 -12.80
C GLN A 71 21.65 -8.99 -14.26
N ARG A 72 20.75 -8.49 -15.11
CA ARG A 72 20.74 -8.79 -16.56
C ARG A 72 22.01 -8.28 -17.22
N ILE A 73 22.37 -7.02 -17.00
CA ILE A 73 23.58 -6.40 -17.55
C ILE A 73 24.84 -7.15 -17.08
N ALA A 74 24.90 -7.52 -15.80
CA ALA A 74 25.98 -8.34 -15.27
C ALA A 74 26.02 -9.74 -15.91
N ALA A 75 24.90 -10.47 -15.93
CA ALA A 75 24.81 -11.83 -16.47
C ALA A 75 25.03 -11.89 -17.99
N GLN A 76 24.65 -10.86 -18.74
CA GLN A 76 25.01 -10.71 -20.15
C GLN A 76 26.52 -10.53 -20.31
N THR A 77 27.13 -9.63 -19.53
CA THR A 77 28.59 -9.39 -19.57
C THR A 77 29.38 -10.64 -19.16
N LEU A 78 28.91 -11.39 -18.16
CA LEU A 78 29.47 -12.70 -17.83
C LEU A 78 29.41 -13.65 -19.03
N SER A 79 28.32 -13.66 -19.80
CA SER A 79 28.20 -14.54 -20.98
C SER A 79 29.23 -14.19 -22.05
N HIS A 80 29.41 -12.90 -22.35
CA HIS A 80 30.45 -12.43 -23.29
C HIS A 80 31.86 -12.87 -22.81
N LEU A 81 32.13 -12.80 -21.50
CA LEU A 81 33.41 -13.19 -20.90
C LEU A 81 33.65 -14.70 -20.97
N ILE A 82 32.67 -15.53 -20.57
CA ILE A 82 32.78 -16.99 -20.68
C ILE A 82 32.97 -17.37 -22.15
N GLN A 83 32.19 -16.82 -23.08
CA GLN A 83 32.31 -17.08 -24.52
C GLN A 83 33.68 -16.72 -25.09
N ARG A 84 34.21 -15.53 -24.77
CA ARG A 84 35.54 -15.10 -25.23
C ARG A 84 36.65 -16.00 -24.69
N TYR A 85 36.59 -16.35 -23.40
CA TYR A 85 37.47 -17.34 -22.79
C TYR A 85 37.33 -18.71 -23.46
N LYS A 86 36.09 -19.13 -23.78
CA LYS A 86 35.83 -20.37 -24.51
C LYS A 86 36.52 -20.39 -25.87
N ILE A 87 36.47 -19.29 -26.62
CA ILE A 87 37.15 -19.17 -27.91
C ILE A 87 38.67 -19.19 -27.73
N ILE A 88 39.23 -18.43 -26.79
CA ILE A 88 40.68 -18.39 -26.51
C ILE A 88 41.23 -19.80 -26.18
N MET A 89 40.46 -20.63 -25.47
CA MET A 89 40.83 -22.00 -25.12
C MET A 89 40.47 -23.07 -26.18
N GLN A 90 39.85 -22.66 -27.29
CA GLN A 90 39.62 -23.50 -28.48
C GLN A 90 40.60 -23.18 -29.62
N VAL A 91 41.20 -21.98 -29.64
CA VAL A 91 42.20 -21.60 -30.66
C VAL A 91 43.47 -22.41 -30.42
N ASP A 92 43.68 -23.42 -31.27
CA ASP A 92 44.80 -24.35 -31.18
C ASP A 92 46.14 -23.61 -31.26
N VAL A 93 47.11 -24.03 -30.42
CA VAL A 93 48.42 -23.39 -30.26
C VAL A 93 49.28 -23.51 -31.54
N SER A 94 48.88 -24.38 -32.48
CA SER A 94 49.46 -24.48 -33.82
C SER A 94 48.88 -23.50 -34.86
N CYS A 95 47.88 -22.69 -34.53
CA CYS A 95 47.17 -21.86 -35.50
C CYS A 95 47.98 -20.63 -35.94
N THR A 96 48.60 -20.69 -37.12
CA THR A 96 49.35 -19.58 -37.75
C THR A 96 48.46 -18.46 -38.33
N CYS A 97 47.24 -18.28 -37.82
CA CYS A 97 46.42 -17.11 -38.14
C CYS A 97 46.96 -15.87 -37.43
N PRO A 98 47.05 -14.71 -38.10
CA PRO A 98 47.41 -13.45 -37.43
C PRO A 98 46.50 -13.20 -36.23
N HIS A 99 47.09 -12.91 -35.07
CA HIS A 99 46.35 -12.63 -33.84
C HIS A 99 45.72 -11.23 -33.92
N ILE A 100 44.56 -11.14 -34.58
CA ILE A 100 43.79 -9.89 -34.76
C ILE A 100 43.05 -9.49 -33.47
N TYR A 101 42.81 -10.45 -32.58
CA TYR A 101 42.26 -10.20 -31.25
C TYR A 101 43.37 -9.82 -30.28
N GLU A 102 43.18 -8.71 -29.56
CA GLU A 102 43.94 -8.40 -28.35
C GLU A 102 43.62 -9.46 -27.30
N ILE A 103 44.60 -10.34 -27.03
CA ILE A 103 44.44 -11.46 -26.09
C ILE A 103 44.59 -10.90 -24.68
N GLU A 104 43.46 -10.67 -24.01
CA GLU A 104 43.43 -10.40 -22.58
C GLU A 104 43.99 -11.60 -21.81
N SER A 105 44.76 -11.34 -20.76
CA SER A 105 45.28 -12.40 -19.90
C SER A 105 44.15 -13.14 -19.18
N GLU A 106 44.39 -14.40 -18.87
CA GLU A 106 43.50 -15.23 -18.05
C GLU A 106 43.14 -14.52 -16.74
N GLU A 107 44.12 -13.92 -16.06
CA GLU A 107 43.92 -13.09 -14.86
C GLU A 107 42.97 -11.90 -15.10
N ALA A 108 43.05 -11.22 -16.26
CA ALA A 108 42.16 -10.10 -16.57
C ALA A 108 40.71 -10.57 -16.78
N ILE A 109 40.52 -11.74 -17.41
CA ILE A 109 39.20 -12.36 -17.60
C ILE A 109 38.62 -12.81 -16.26
N ILE A 110 39.40 -13.49 -15.40
CA ILE A 110 38.98 -13.91 -14.05
C ILE A 110 38.56 -12.70 -13.21
N ASN A 111 39.38 -11.63 -13.19
CA ASN A 111 39.06 -10.41 -12.45
C ASN A 111 37.78 -9.74 -12.97
N LYS A 112 37.58 -9.66 -14.30
CA LYS A 112 36.33 -9.15 -14.88
C LYS A 112 35.12 -10.00 -14.49
N TYR A 113 35.23 -11.32 -14.57
CA TYR A 113 34.17 -12.23 -14.13
C TYR A 113 33.81 -11.95 -12.66
N TYR A 114 34.81 -11.92 -11.77
CA TYR A 114 34.60 -11.71 -10.35
C TYR A 114 33.91 -10.37 -10.04
N MET A 115 34.29 -9.29 -10.72
CA MET A 115 33.63 -7.98 -10.57
C MET A 115 32.14 -8.03 -10.97
N HIS A 116 31.78 -8.68 -12.08
CA HIS A 116 30.37 -8.78 -12.49
C HIS A 116 29.58 -9.78 -11.63
N TYR A 117 30.21 -10.86 -11.14
CA TYR A 117 29.63 -11.75 -10.14
C TYR A 117 29.35 -11.01 -8.81
N GLN A 118 30.25 -10.12 -8.37
CA GLN A 118 30.02 -9.28 -7.19
C GLN A 118 28.82 -8.35 -7.34
N VAL A 119 28.52 -7.84 -8.55
CA VAL A 119 27.28 -7.07 -8.81
C VAL A 119 26.05 -7.94 -8.56
N ILE A 120 26.03 -9.17 -9.09
CA ILE A 120 24.92 -10.11 -8.89
C ILE A 120 24.76 -10.46 -7.40
N ALA A 121 25.84 -10.80 -6.71
CA ALA A 121 25.81 -11.16 -5.29
C ALA A 121 25.34 -9.98 -4.40
N SER A 122 25.81 -8.76 -4.67
CA SER A 122 25.40 -7.55 -3.96
C SER A 122 23.94 -7.19 -4.21
N SER A 123 23.47 -7.38 -5.45
CA SER A 123 22.07 -7.17 -5.82
C SER A 123 21.14 -8.18 -5.15
N ASN A 124 21.50 -9.47 -5.11
CA ASN A 124 20.75 -10.48 -4.38
C ASN A 124 20.72 -10.21 -2.87
N GLN A 125 21.82 -9.69 -2.29
CA GLN A 125 21.82 -9.23 -0.90
C GLN A 125 20.87 -8.04 -0.69
N SER A 126 20.90 -7.03 -1.57
CA SER A 126 20.00 -5.87 -1.55
C SER A 126 18.52 -6.27 -1.60
N GLN A 127 18.15 -7.14 -2.54
CA GLN A 127 16.80 -7.71 -2.62
C GLN A 127 16.40 -8.46 -1.34
N SER A 128 17.33 -9.19 -0.72
CA SER A 128 17.09 -9.89 0.54
C SER A 128 16.69 -8.93 1.67
N TRP A 129 17.47 -7.87 1.89
CA TRP A 129 17.14 -6.83 2.87
C TRP A 129 15.79 -6.15 2.57
N ALA A 130 15.53 -5.86 1.29
CA ALA A 130 14.31 -5.20 0.85
C ALA A 130 13.05 -6.06 1.13
N ILE A 131 13.07 -7.36 0.83
CA ILE A 131 11.96 -8.29 1.13
C ILE A 131 11.79 -8.46 2.65
N HIS A 132 12.88 -8.60 3.40
CA HIS A 132 12.81 -8.69 4.86
C HIS A 132 12.20 -7.43 5.48
N SER A 133 12.38 -6.25 4.86
CA SER A 133 11.75 -5.00 5.31
C SER A 133 10.22 -4.94 5.11
N LEU A 134 9.65 -5.73 4.20
CA LEU A 134 8.20 -5.83 3.99
C LEU A 134 7.52 -6.69 5.05
N ARG A 135 8.21 -7.73 5.55
CA ARG A 135 7.65 -8.75 6.44
C ARG A 135 6.94 -8.20 7.70
N PRO A 136 7.42 -7.15 8.40
CA PRO A 136 6.71 -6.57 9.54
C PRO A 136 5.34 -5.97 9.17
N TYR A 137 5.21 -5.39 7.97
CA TYR A 137 3.95 -4.81 7.50
C TYR A 137 2.93 -5.91 7.17
N VAL A 138 3.35 -6.97 6.46
CA VAL A 138 2.51 -8.15 6.18
C VAL A 138 2.00 -8.77 7.49
N LEU A 139 2.88 -8.99 8.47
CA LEU A 139 2.50 -9.54 9.79
C LEU A 139 1.58 -8.62 10.60
N LEU A 140 1.73 -7.29 10.47
CA LEU A 140 0.81 -6.32 11.08
C LEU A 140 -0.57 -6.37 10.42
N PHE A 141 -0.63 -6.42 9.09
CA PHE A 141 -1.90 -6.48 8.35
C PHE A 141 -2.69 -7.75 8.64
N ARG A 142 -2.04 -8.93 8.62
CA ARG A 142 -2.65 -10.20 9.07
C ARG A 142 -3.22 -10.08 10.50
N ARG A 143 -2.47 -9.46 11.42
CA ARG A 143 -2.89 -9.29 12.83
C ARG A 143 -4.11 -8.40 12.98
N GLU A 144 -4.22 -7.31 12.21
CA GLU A 144 -5.38 -6.42 12.30
C GLU A 144 -6.59 -6.96 11.53
N CYS A 145 -6.39 -7.63 10.39
CA CYS A 145 -7.48 -8.32 9.68
C CYS A 145 -8.08 -9.47 10.51
N ALA A 146 -7.27 -10.19 11.28
CA ALA A 146 -7.71 -11.25 12.20
C ALA A 146 -8.51 -10.74 13.43
N LYS A 147 -8.81 -9.44 13.52
CA LYS A 147 -9.74 -8.85 14.50
C LYS A 147 -11.09 -8.45 13.89
N LEU A 148 -11.18 -8.40 12.56
CA LEU A 148 -12.43 -8.13 11.87
C LEU A 148 -13.34 -9.34 12.03
N ASP A 149 -14.64 -9.09 12.22
CA ASP A 149 -15.63 -10.13 11.98
C ASP A 149 -15.66 -10.43 10.47
N GLN A 150 -15.52 -11.70 10.11
CA GLN A 150 -15.55 -12.14 8.70
C GLN A 150 -16.96 -12.53 8.25
N ASP A 151 -17.90 -12.63 9.19
CA ASP A 151 -19.31 -12.95 8.97
C ASP A 151 -20.20 -11.68 9.02
N GLU A 152 -19.61 -10.47 9.15
CA GLU A 152 -20.35 -9.19 9.12
C GLU A 152 -20.75 -8.83 7.66
N ASP A 153 -22.04 -8.58 7.42
CA ASP A 153 -22.63 -8.12 6.14
C ASP A 153 -22.23 -6.66 5.79
N SER A 154 -20.94 -6.34 5.84
CA SER A 154 -20.34 -5.04 5.53
C SER A 154 -19.81 -4.99 4.09
N PRO A 155 -19.97 -3.87 3.35
CA PRO A 155 -19.33 -3.66 2.05
C PRO A 155 -17.79 -3.73 2.07
N PHE A 156 -17.16 -3.59 3.24
CA PHE A 156 -15.72 -3.77 3.40
C PHE A 156 -15.34 -5.26 3.48
N ILE A 157 -16.16 -6.08 4.14
CA ILE A 157 -15.96 -7.53 4.26
C ILE A 157 -16.31 -8.23 2.94
N LEU A 158 -17.52 -8.00 2.43
CA LEU A 158 -18.06 -8.68 1.24
C LEU A 158 -17.68 -8.02 -0.09
N GLY A 159 -17.25 -6.75 -0.07
CA GLY A 159 -17.09 -5.93 -1.27
C GLY A 159 -18.41 -5.32 -1.76
N ASP A 160 -18.33 -4.54 -2.84
CA ASP A 160 -19.49 -4.01 -3.56
C ASP A 160 -19.19 -3.85 -5.07
N VAL A 161 -20.01 -3.09 -5.80
CA VAL A 161 -19.87 -2.84 -7.26
C VAL A 161 -18.57 -2.10 -7.63
N PHE A 162 -17.92 -1.44 -6.67
CA PHE A 162 -16.72 -0.61 -6.82
C PHE A 162 -15.53 -1.10 -5.97
N HIS A 163 -15.78 -1.88 -4.92
CA HIS A 163 -14.79 -2.33 -3.94
C HIS A 163 -14.64 -3.85 -3.94
N LYS A 164 -13.39 -4.34 -4.06
CA LYS A 164 -13.08 -5.76 -3.79
C LYS A 164 -13.21 -6.06 -2.28
N PRO A 165 -13.66 -7.25 -1.87
CA PRO A 165 -13.72 -7.65 -0.45
C PRO A 165 -12.35 -7.58 0.23
N ILE A 166 -12.31 -7.30 1.54
CA ILE A 166 -11.04 -7.25 2.30
C ILE A 166 -10.22 -8.55 2.15
N LYS A 167 -10.90 -9.70 2.05
CA LYS A 167 -10.28 -11.00 1.85
C LYS A 167 -9.41 -11.07 0.59
N PHE A 168 -9.83 -10.44 -0.52
CA PHE A 168 -9.00 -10.37 -1.74
C PHE A 168 -7.64 -9.71 -1.44
N PHE A 169 -7.62 -8.68 -0.60
CA PHE A 169 -6.38 -7.99 -0.24
C PHE A 169 -5.55 -8.76 0.80
N MET A 170 -6.18 -9.56 1.67
CA MET A 170 -5.48 -10.51 2.54
C MET A 170 -4.73 -11.57 1.72
N ASP A 171 -5.44 -12.20 0.78
CA ASP A 171 -4.88 -13.23 -0.11
C ASP A 171 -3.77 -12.62 -1.00
N LEU A 172 -4.02 -11.48 -1.67
CA LEU A 172 -3.05 -10.79 -2.53
C LEU A 172 -1.76 -10.38 -1.79
N VAL A 173 -1.86 -9.83 -0.57
CA VAL A 173 -0.68 -9.37 0.19
C VAL A 173 0.21 -10.55 0.60
N ASP A 174 -0.38 -11.72 0.80
CA ASP A 174 0.33 -12.95 1.13
C ASP A 174 0.91 -13.64 -0.11
N GLU A 175 0.17 -13.68 -1.22
CA GLU A 175 0.65 -14.15 -2.52
C GLU A 175 1.84 -13.32 -3.02
N LEU A 176 1.77 -11.99 -2.97
CA LEU A 176 2.87 -11.12 -3.38
C LEU A 176 4.10 -11.30 -2.48
N PHE A 177 3.93 -11.48 -1.16
CA PHE A 177 5.07 -11.75 -0.28
C PHE A 177 5.73 -13.09 -0.65
N ALA A 178 4.93 -14.13 -0.87
CA ALA A 178 5.41 -15.46 -1.24
C ALA A 178 6.12 -15.44 -2.60
N TYR A 179 5.55 -14.75 -3.60
CA TYR A 179 6.12 -14.58 -4.93
C TYR A 179 7.52 -13.97 -4.87
N PHE A 180 7.65 -12.72 -4.38
CA PHE A 180 8.95 -12.03 -4.35
C PHE A 180 9.99 -12.76 -3.49
N HIS A 181 9.58 -13.34 -2.36
CA HIS A 181 10.45 -14.17 -1.53
C HIS A 181 10.93 -15.43 -2.27
N SER A 182 10.08 -16.08 -3.06
CA SER A 182 10.46 -17.24 -3.87
C SER A 182 11.41 -16.86 -5.02
N CYS A 183 11.15 -15.76 -5.72
CA CYS A 183 12.03 -15.25 -6.78
C CYS A 183 13.42 -14.90 -6.26
N HIS A 184 13.51 -14.19 -5.13
CA HIS A 184 14.80 -13.89 -4.49
C HIS A 184 15.56 -15.15 -4.09
N LEU A 185 14.90 -16.16 -3.50
CA LEU A 185 15.55 -17.43 -3.18
C LEU A 185 16.04 -18.17 -4.43
N GLN A 186 15.27 -18.16 -5.52
CA GLN A 186 15.70 -18.76 -6.79
C GLN A 186 16.93 -18.04 -7.36
N LEU A 187 16.97 -16.71 -7.35
CA LEU A 187 18.12 -15.92 -7.80
C LEU A 187 19.34 -16.10 -6.89
N ASP A 188 19.20 -16.05 -5.57
CA ASP A 188 20.32 -16.28 -4.63
C ASP A 188 20.88 -17.71 -4.76
N CYS A 189 20.02 -18.72 -4.87
CA CYS A 189 20.47 -20.11 -5.10
C CYS A 189 21.13 -20.29 -6.47
N ALA A 190 20.55 -19.76 -7.56
CA ALA A 190 21.11 -19.91 -8.90
C ALA A 190 22.41 -19.10 -9.09
N ALA A 191 22.55 -17.93 -8.45
CA ALA A 191 23.78 -17.15 -8.48
C ALA A 191 24.95 -17.93 -7.86
N ARG A 192 24.71 -18.63 -6.74
CA ARG A 192 25.72 -19.49 -6.08
C ARG A 192 26.11 -20.73 -6.89
N LEU A 193 25.39 -21.02 -7.98
CA LEU A 193 25.65 -22.12 -8.91
C LEU A 193 26.25 -21.64 -10.23
N LEU A 194 26.55 -20.35 -10.38
CA LEU A 194 27.23 -19.79 -11.55
C LEU A 194 28.70 -20.24 -11.60
N ASP A 195 29.02 -21.08 -12.58
CA ASP A 195 30.38 -21.48 -12.90
C ASP A 195 30.90 -20.62 -14.07
N PRO A 196 32.09 -19.97 -13.97
CA PRO A 196 32.76 -19.26 -15.08
C PRO A 196 33.06 -20.11 -16.32
N LEU A 197 32.77 -21.40 -16.27
CA LEU A 197 33.04 -22.38 -17.30
C LEU A 197 31.73 -22.97 -17.85
N ASP A 198 30.67 -23.09 -17.04
CA ASP A 198 29.39 -23.61 -17.52
C ASP A 198 28.45 -22.48 -17.98
N LEU A 199 28.38 -22.31 -19.29
CA LEU A 199 27.38 -21.48 -19.95
C LEU A 199 25.95 -21.93 -19.61
N GLY A 200 25.70 -23.22 -19.36
CA GLY A 200 24.39 -23.74 -18.97
C GLY A 200 23.90 -23.15 -17.65
N SER A 201 24.77 -23.05 -16.64
CA SER A 201 24.48 -22.39 -15.36
C SER A 201 24.04 -20.94 -15.57
N LEU A 202 24.73 -20.20 -16.44
CA LEU A 202 24.47 -18.79 -16.71
C LEU A 202 23.25 -18.56 -17.61
N GLU A 203 23.02 -19.39 -18.63
CA GLU A 203 21.78 -19.37 -19.41
C GLU A 203 20.56 -19.64 -18.51
N ASN A 204 20.68 -20.56 -17.55
CA ASN A 204 19.61 -20.83 -16.59
C ASN A 204 19.40 -19.65 -15.64
N TYR A 205 20.46 -18.93 -15.27
CA TYR A 205 20.34 -17.67 -14.54
C TYR A 205 19.61 -16.59 -15.36
N GLN A 206 19.98 -16.43 -16.63
CA GLN A 206 19.35 -15.46 -17.54
C GLN A 206 17.87 -15.76 -17.77
N LYS A 207 17.46 -17.04 -17.80
CA LYS A 207 16.04 -17.45 -17.87
C LYS A 207 15.25 -17.01 -16.62
N LEU A 208 15.85 -17.02 -15.43
CA LEU A 208 15.22 -16.51 -14.18
C LEU A 208 15.14 -14.98 -14.14
N LEU A 209 16.00 -14.28 -14.88
CA LEU A 209 15.99 -12.81 -15.00
C LEU A 209 15.05 -12.27 -16.08
N ALA A 210 14.45 -13.14 -16.91
CA ALA A 210 13.60 -12.71 -18.03
C ALA A 210 12.44 -11.81 -17.55
N PRO A 211 12.11 -10.72 -18.27
CA PRO A 211 10.97 -9.88 -17.92
C PRO A 211 9.66 -10.66 -18.03
N ASN A 212 8.70 -10.32 -17.16
CA ASN A 212 7.39 -10.96 -17.09
C ASN A 212 6.30 -9.87 -17.12
N GLU A 213 5.96 -9.43 -18.34
CA GLU A 213 5.04 -8.32 -18.58
C GLU A 213 3.63 -8.60 -18.01
N ASP A 214 3.17 -9.86 -18.07
CA ASP A 214 1.91 -10.31 -17.47
C ASP A 214 1.88 -10.06 -15.94
N PHE A 215 2.98 -10.33 -15.25
CA PHE A 215 3.09 -10.08 -13.80
C PHE A 215 3.15 -8.58 -13.48
N ASP A 216 3.92 -7.81 -14.26
CA ASP A 216 4.06 -6.37 -14.07
C ASP A 216 2.70 -5.65 -14.25
N GLU A 217 1.89 -6.06 -15.25
CA GLU A 217 0.51 -5.58 -15.41
C GLU A 217 -0.40 -6.07 -14.27
N TYR A 218 -0.34 -7.36 -13.91
CA TYR A 218 -1.12 -7.94 -12.80
C TYR A 218 -0.89 -7.20 -11.49
N PHE A 219 0.37 -6.93 -11.14
CA PHE A 219 0.76 -6.24 -9.91
C PHE A 219 0.21 -4.81 -9.88
N MET A 220 0.42 -4.05 -10.96
CA MET A 220 0.00 -2.64 -11.02
C MET A 220 -1.52 -2.47 -10.97
N HIS A 221 -2.28 -3.38 -11.59
CA HIS A 221 -3.74 -3.37 -11.50
C HIS A 221 -4.27 -3.85 -10.15
N ASN A 222 -3.76 -4.96 -9.61
CA ASN A 222 -4.37 -5.60 -8.44
C ASN A 222 -3.96 -4.95 -7.10
N MET A 223 -2.75 -4.39 -7.01
CA MET A 223 -2.29 -3.69 -5.79
C MET A 223 -2.95 -2.31 -5.60
N SER A 224 -3.63 -1.79 -6.62
CA SER A 224 -4.29 -0.48 -6.59
C SER A 224 -5.60 -0.49 -5.78
N PHE A 225 -5.56 -0.04 -4.53
CA PHE A 225 -6.75 0.06 -3.67
C PHE A 225 -7.65 1.26 -4.04
N CYS A 226 -8.97 1.16 -3.80
CA CYS A 226 -9.92 2.24 -4.13
C CYS A 226 -9.58 3.50 -3.32
N LYS A 227 -9.13 4.56 -3.99
CA LYS A 227 -8.82 5.87 -3.39
C LYS A 227 -10.05 6.49 -2.67
N CYS A 228 -11.21 5.98 -3.03
CA CYS A 228 -12.56 6.07 -2.49
C CYS A 228 -12.64 5.83 -0.97
N LEU A 229 -11.92 4.81 -0.48
CA LEU A 229 -11.91 4.38 0.92
C LEU A 229 -10.77 5.02 1.74
N ARG A 230 -9.92 5.85 1.11
CA ARG A 230 -8.95 6.67 1.86
C ARG A 230 -9.74 7.60 2.78
N LEU A 231 -9.33 7.71 4.06
CA LEU A 231 -9.96 8.66 4.96
C LEU A 231 -9.96 10.05 4.30
N PRO A 232 -11.13 10.71 4.16
CA PRO A 232 -11.18 12.07 3.65
C PRO A 232 -10.20 12.95 4.45
N PRO A 233 -9.50 13.90 3.80
CA PRO A 233 -8.63 14.81 4.53
C PRO A 233 -9.47 15.44 5.63
N LYS A 234 -9.05 15.28 6.90
CA LYS A 234 -9.79 15.76 8.07
C LYS A 234 -10.22 17.19 7.77
N CYS A 235 -11.53 17.43 7.76
CA CYS A 235 -12.06 18.77 7.55
C CYS A 235 -11.27 19.73 8.45
N PRO A 236 -10.74 20.85 7.92
CA PRO A 236 -10.01 21.82 8.74
C PRO A 236 -10.88 22.10 9.95
N GLN A 237 -10.31 22.01 11.16
CA GLN A 237 -11.10 22.07 12.38
C GLN A 237 -12.00 23.29 12.30
N PHE A 238 -13.30 23.04 12.17
CA PHE A 238 -14.27 24.11 12.26
C PHE A 238 -14.11 24.60 13.68
N GLU A 239 -13.53 25.79 13.84
CA GLU A 239 -13.70 26.56 15.06
C GLU A 239 -15.22 26.68 15.21
N SER A 240 -15.80 25.86 16.10
CA SER A 240 -17.23 25.91 16.38
C SER A 240 -17.47 27.29 16.98
N HIS A 241 -17.91 28.26 16.16
CA HIS A 241 -17.89 29.70 16.44
C HIS A 241 -18.22 29.95 17.91
N GLN A 242 -17.19 30.23 18.73
CA GLN A 242 -17.17 29.95 20.18
C GLN A 242 -18.51 30.27 20.84
N LYS A 243 -19.41 29.26 20.93
CA LYS A 243 -20.89 29.40 20.96
C LYS A 243 -21.30 30.83 21.28
N ILE A 244 -21.39 31.71 20.27
CA ILE A 244 -21.30 33.19 20.46
C ILE A 244 -22.09 33.56 21.70
N LYS A 245 -21.36 33.81 22.80
CA LYS A 245 -21.84 33.56 24.17
C LYS A 245 -23.03 34.44 24.44
N ASP A 246 -24.23 33.89 24.23
CA ASP A 246 -25.33 34.66 23.66
C ASP A 246 -25.48 35.95 24.45
N GLN A 247 -25.16 37.07 23.82
CA GLN A 247 -25.13 38.33 24.55
C GLN A 247 -26.55 38.66 25.05
N ALA A 248 -27.58 38.08 24.42
CA ALA A 248 -28.94 38.08 24.93
C ALA A 248 -29.16 37.19 26.17
N GLU A 249 -28.37 36.17 26.49
CA GLU A 249 -28.61 35.29 27.67
C GLU A 249 -28.66 36.06 29.01
N PRO A 250 -27.71 36.99 29.31
CA PRO A 250 -27.87 37.95 30.40
C PRO A 250 -29.18 38.75 30.31
N TYR A 251 -29.51 39.34 29.15
CA TYR A 251 -30.74 40.12 28.96
C TYR A 251 -32.02 39.27 29.02
N VAL A 252 -31.97 37.99 28.69
CA VAL A 252 -33.09 37.02 28.74
C VAL A 252 -33.29 36.56 30.17
N SER A 253 -32.22 36.33 30.94
CA SER A 253 -32.31 36.11 32.38
C SER A 253 -32.87 37.35 33.10
N HIS A 254 -32.40 38.54 32.72
CA HIS A 254 -32.88 39.82 33.24
C HIS A 254 -34.31 40.10 32.80
N ALA A 255 -34.71 39.78 31.57
CA ALA A 255 -36.08 39.92 31.08
C ALA A 255 -37.02 38.91 31.74
N LYS A 256 -36.59 37.67 32.02
CA LYS A 256 -37.35 36.68 32.81
C LYS A 256 -37.56 37.19 34.24
N LYS A 257 -36.49 37.63 34.91
CA LYS A 257 -36.56 38.27 36.25
C LYS A 257 -37.47 39.52 36.23
N SER A 258 -37.33 40.40 35.25
CA SER A 258 -38.10 41.64 35.08
C SER A 258 -39.58 41.37 34.71
N ARG A 259 -39.90 40.30 33.96
CA ARG A 259 -41.28 39.84 33.75
C ARG A 259 -41.88 39.25 35.01
N CYS A 260 -41.12 38.50 35.79
CA CYS A 260 -41.56 37.98 37.09
C CYS A 260 -41.82 39.12 38.10
N ALA A 261 -40.85 40.03 38.25
CA ALA A 261 -41.00 41.24 39.06
C ALA A 261 -42.16 42.12 38.59
N ARG A 262 -42.36 42.31 37.28
CA ARG A 262 -43.56 43.01 36.75
C ARG A 262 -44.87 42.24 36.94
N ARG A 263 -44.85 40.91 37.05
CA ARG A 263 -46.04 40.12 37.40
C ARG A 263 -46.37 40.31 38.88
N ILE A 264 -45.39 40.21 39.78
CA ILE A 264 -45.54 40.49 41.22
C ILE A 264 -46.00 41.94 41.45
N ALA A 265 -45.34 42.91 40.82
CA ALA A 265 -45.69 44.32 40.91
C ALA A 265 -47.08 44.62 40.31
N ARG A 266 -47.53 43.92 39.26
CA ARG A 266 -48.93 44.01 38.78
C ARG A 266 -49.92 43.41 39.77
N MET A 267 -49.62 42.26 40.37
CA MET A 267 -50.48 41.68 41.41
C MET A 267 -50.64 42.64 42.61
N ALA A 268 -49.56 43.35 42.99
CA ALA A 268 -49.62 44.39 44.03
C ALA A 268 -50.31 45.69 43.56
N ALA A 269 -50.03 46.15 42.34
CA ALA A 269 -50.53 47.41 41.79
C ALA A 269 -51.94 47.32 41.17
N THR A 270 -52.58 46.14 41.16
CA THR A 270 -53.99 46.01 40.74
C THR A 270 -54.94 46.78 41.67
N GLY A 271 -54.45 47.31 42.80
CA GLY A 271 -55.17 48.26 43.64
C GLY A 271 -55.29 49.70 43.12
N GLN A 272 -54.44 50.18 42.18
CA GLN A 272 -54.44 51.60 41.74
C GLN A 272 -54.08 51.78 40.24
N GLN A 273 -54.65 52.82 39.60
CA GLN A 273 -54.62 53.05 38.13
C GLN A 273 -53.95 54.39 37.73
N SER A 274 -53.25 54.45 36.58
CA SER A 274 -53.16 55.58 35.60
C SER A 274 -51.95 55.42 34.61
N PRO A 275 -51.87 56.16 33.46
CA PRO A 275 -51.07 55.71 32.28
C PRO A 275 -50.10 56.70 31.56
N LYS A 276 -49.28 56.14 30.62
CA LYS A 276 -48.58 56.75 29.43
C LYS A 276 -47.31 57.64 29.64
N PRO A 277 -46.47 57.98 28.62
CA PRO A 277 -46.19 57.39 27.26
C PRO A 277 -44.68 57.36 26.76
N GLU A 278 -44.44 56.94 25.49
CA GLU A 278 -43.30 57.25 24.53
C GLU A 278 -41.81 56.84 24.82
N GLY A 279 -40.85 56.66 23.85
CA GLY A 279 -40.85 56.63 22.36
C GLY A 279 -39.44 56.44 21.68
N ASN A 280 -39.36 56.04 20.37
CA ASN A 280 -38.16 55.89 19.45
C ASN A 280 -37.09 54.79 19.77
N GLY A 281 -36.05 54.41 18.98
CA GLY A 281 -35.46 54.65 17.60
C GLY A 281 -34.05 53.94 17.47
N SER A 282 -33.24 53.82 16.38
CA SER A 282 -33.31 54.01 14.90
C SER A 282 -32.12 53.31 14.12
N GLU A 283 -32.23 53.13 12.78
CA GLU A 283 -31.25 52.98 11.64
C GLU A 283 -29.93 52.12 11.62
N ARG A 284 -29.78 51.11 10.69
CA ARG A 284 -28.99 51.02 9.37
C ARG A 284 -27.49 50.56 9.50
N LYS A 285 -26.61 50.25 8.50
CA LYS A 285 -26.51 50.30 7.00
C LYS A 285 -25.34 49.42 6.38
N ALA A 286 -25.50 48.75 5.21
CA ALA A 286 -24.54 48.41 4.07
C ALA A 286 -23.09 47.80 4.26
N SER A 287 -22.38 47.12 3.31
CA SER A 287 -22.65 46.40 2.01
C SER A 287 -21.40 45.71 1.33
N VAL A 288 -21.61 44.70 0.43
CA VAL A 288 -20.80 44.33 -0.81
C VAL A 288 -19.49 43.47 -0.72
N VAL A 289 -18.88 42.86 -1.80
CA VAL A 289 -19.23 41.66 -2.66
C VAL A 289 -18.05 41.19 -3.61
N SER A 290 -18.05 39.92 -4.15
CA SER A 290 -17.44 39.42 -5.45
C SER A 290 -15.88 39.19 -5.59
N ASN A 291 -15.25 38.27 -6.39
CA ASN A 291 -15.61 37.02 -7.16
C ASN A 291 -14.38 36.14 -7.63
N ARG A 292 -14.63 34.83 -7.96
CA ARG A 292 -14.18 33.88 -9.07
C ARG A 292 -12.97 34.17 -10.05
N SER A 293 -12.32 33.23 -10.81
CA SER A 293 -12.32 31.73 -11.05
C SER A 293 -11.15 31.22 -11.99
N GLU A 294 -10.77 29.91 -11.97
CA GLU A 294 -10.34 28.99 -13.12
C GLU A 294 -9.01 29.18 -13.97
N ARG A 295 -8.29 28.21 -14.65
CA ARG A 295 -8.20 26.68 -14.73
C ARG A 295 -7.06 26.07 -15.69
N VAL A 296 -6.59 24.79 -15.50
CA VAL A 296 -5.85 23.76 -16.39
C VAL A 296 -4.40 24.02 -17.01
N THR A 297 -3.55 23.14 -17.66
CA THR A 297 -3.55 21.75 -18.30
C THR A 297 -2.11 21.08 -18.60
N THR A 298 -2.00 19.73 -18.87
CA THR A 298 -1.00 18.90 -19.72
C THR A 298 0.55 18.79 -19.47
N SER A 299 1.42 17.91 -20.09
CA SER A 299 1.54 16.40 -20.28
C SER A 299 2.73 15.85 -21.19
N ILE A 300 3.23 14.58 -21.02
CA ILE A 300 3.94 13.62 -22.00
C ILE A 300 5.48 13.83 -22.38
N SER A 301 6.36 12.93 -22.95
CA SER A 301 6.85 11.47 -22.85
C SER A 301 8.15 11.28 -23.80
N LEU A 302 8.83 10.16 -24.24
CA LEU A 302 8.86 8.64 -24.16
C LEU A 302 10.19 7.99 -24.80
N GLU A 303 10.52 6.67 -24.59
CA GLU A 303 11.36 5.65 -25.40
C GLU A 303 12.90 5.83 -25.75
N SER A 304 13.73 4.91 -26.37
CA SER A 304 14.01 3.41 -26.50
C SER A 304 15.27 3.15 -27.44
N ASN A 305 15.92 2.00 -27.85
CA ASN A 305 16.09 0.53 -27.52
C ASN A 305 17.35 -0.16 -28.25
N PRO A 306 17.78 -1.46 -28.04
CA PRO A 306 19.13 -2.05 -28.37
C PRO A 306 19.25 -3.49 -29.07
N SER A 307 20.44 -4.20 -29.03
CA SER A 307 20.79 -5.61 -29.48
C SER A 307 22.29 -5.99 -29.20
N ALA A 308 22.96 -7.18 -29.35
CA ALA A 308 22.71 -8.68 -29.41
C ALA A 308 24.08 -9.52 -29.48
N GLU A 309 24.15 -10.87 -29.30
CA GLU A 309 25.40 -11.75 -29.31
C GLU A 309 25.19 -13.29 -29.66
N GLN A 310 26.22 -14.18 -29.77
CA GLN A 310 26.18 -15.67 -30.07
C GLN A 310 27.42 -16.55 -29.63
N THR A 311 27.22 -17.88 -29.35
CA THR A 311 27.97 -18.75 -28.37
C THR A 311 28.46 -20.17 -28.82
N VAL A 312 29.63 -20.71 -28.36
CA VAL A 312 30.19 -22.11 -28.60
C VAL A 312 31.07 -22.70 -27.41
N VAL A 313 31.60 -23.96 -27.47
CA VAL A 313 31.91 -24.95 -26.36
C VAL A 313 33.41 -25.29 -26.08
N VAL A 314 33.82 -25.68 -24.84
CA VAL A 314 35.25 -25.84 -24.36
C VAL A 314 35.75 -27.25 -23.97
N ASN A 315 37.08 -27.35 -23.81
CA ASN A 315 37.90 -28.45 -23.28
C ASN A 315 37.89 -28.60 -21.72
N PRO A 316 37.46 -29.75 -21.16
CA PRO A 316 37.13 -29.91 -19.74
C PRO A 316 38.29 -30.14 -18.75
N GLN A 317 39.55 -30.27 -19.18
CA GLN A 317 40.67 -30.39 -18.23
C GLN A 317 41.09 -29.04 -17.63
N HIS A 318 41.08 -27.98 -18.44
CA HIS A 318 41.33 -26.63 -17.96
C HIS A 318 40.16 -26.11 -17.09
N GLU A 319 38.92 -26.48 -17.45
CA GLU A 319 37.72 -26.20 -16.65
C GLU A 319 37.91 -26.63 -15.19
N ARG A 320 38.32 -27.87 -14.91
CA ARG A 320 38.54 -28.32 -13.51
C ARG A 320 39.60 -27.51 -12.76
N THR A 321 40.69 -27.15 -13.44
CA THR A 321 41.78 -26.38 -12.81
C THR A 321 41.35 -24.96 -12.45
N LEU A 322 40.53 -24.31 -13.29
CA LEU A 322 39.98 -22.99 -12.99
C LEU A 322 38.91 -23.08 -11.89
N ALA A 323 37.99 -24.06 -11.97
CA ALA A 323 36.95 -24.28 -10.97
C ALA A 323 37.52 -24.45 -9.54
N ASP A 324 38.60 -25.23 -9.39
CA ASP A 324 39.30 -25.39 -8.12
C ASP A 324 39.91 -24.06 -7.62
N GLN A 325 40.49 -23.23 -8.50
CA GLN A 325 41.02 -21.92 -8.11
C GLN A 325 39.90 -20.97 -7.63
N LEU A 326 38.75 -20.98 -8.31
CA LEU A 326 37.58 -20.17 -7.98
C LEU A 326 36.96 -20.60 -6.63
N LEU A 327 36.79 -21.90 -6.40
CA LEU A 327 36.34 -22.46 -5.11
C LEU A 327 37.28 -22.10 -3.95
N ASN A 328 38.60 -22.08 -4.18
CA ASN A 328 39.56 -21.61 -3.20
C ASN A 328 39.44 -20.09 -2.94
N ALA A 329 39.17 -19.27 -3.96
CA ALA A 329 38.91 -17.84 -3.76
C ALA A 329 37.64 -17.58 -2.93
N PHE A 330 36.54 -18.30 -3.21
CA PHE A 330 35.29 -18.15 -2.46
C PHE A 330 35.43 -18.54 -0.98
N THR A 331 36.20 -19.59 -0.66
CA THR A 331 36.39 -20.03 0.72
C THR A 331 37.22 -19.06 1.57
N ILE A 332 38.12 -18.28 0.98
CA ILE A 332 38.93 -17.28 1.72
C ILE A 332 38.07 -16.14 2.28
N VAL A 333 37.13 -15.60 1.48
CA VAL A 333 36.26 -14.49 1.90
C VAL A 333 35.25 -14.94 2.99
N SER A 334 34.80 -16.19 2.95
CA SER A 334 33.86 -16.75 3.94
C SER A 334 34.41 -16.83 5.38
N ARG A 335 35.69 -16.54 5.61
CA ARG A 335 36.32 -16.50 6.95
C ARG A 335 36.58 -15.09 7.50
N SER A 336 36.33 -14.02 6.74
CA SER A 336 36.83 -12.67 7.07
C SER A 336 35.79 -11.71 7.70
N PHE A 337 34.72 -12.21 8.32
CA PHE A 337 33.79 -11.39 9.12
C PHE A 337 33.41 -12.07 10.45
N PRO A 338 33.54 -11.39 11.61
CA PRO A 338 33.08 -11.91 12.89
C PRO A 338 31.57 -11.76 13.06
N VAL A 339 30.91 -12.77 13.63
CA VAL A 339 29.48 -12.71 13.97
C VAL A 339 29.28 -11.84 15.22
N THR A 340 28.82 -10.60 15.03
CA THR A 340 28.34 -9.75 16.12
C THR A 340 26.86 -10.03 16.40
N ASN A 341 26.56 -10.82 17.42
CA ASN A 341 25.20 -11.01 17.91
C ASN A 341 24.66 -9.72 18.57
N SER A 342 23.46 -9.30 18.17
CA SER A 342 22.60 -8.31 18.85
C SER A 342 21.16 -8.51 18.38
#